data_AF-A0A7R7GJG8-F1
#
_entry.id   AF-A0A7R7GJG8-F1
#
_cell.length_a   1.000
_cell.length_b   1.000
_cell.length_c   1.000
_cell.angle_alpha   90.00
_cell.angle_beta   90.00
_cell.angle_gamma   90.00
#
_symmetry.space_group_name_H-M   'P 1'
#
loop_
_entity.id
_entity.type
_entity.pdbx_description
1 polymer ?
#
loop_
_entity_poly.entity_id
_entity_poly.type
_entity_poly.pdbx_seq_one_letter_code
_entity_poly.pdbx_strand_id
1 'polypeptide(L)'
;MDLTVLEETRQIVSDNTHGGASLLLFALLKTLSAENGQYLYLLNKLKDMTPETRRLAYRLMELMAQGGNETGEWKTTVAEIEEMIRKG
;
A
#
# COMPACT_ATOMS: atom_id res chain seq x y z
N MET A 1 15.35 11.10 -5.53
CA MET A 1 14.07 10.37 -5.51
C MET A 1 13.68 10.18 -6.95
N ASP A 2 13.45 8.95 -7.37
CA ASP A 2 12.95 8.65 -8.70
C ASP A 2 11.45 9.00 -8.76
N LEU A 3 11.05 9.79 -9.75
CA LEU A 3 9.65 10.22 -9.92
C LEU A 3 8.94 9.49 -11.05
N THR A 4 9.62 8.62 -11.80
CA THR A 4 9.13 7.97 -13.02
C THR A 4 7.72 7.35 -12.89
N VAL A 5 7.36 6.85 -11.70
CA VAL A 5 6.01 6.32 -11.42
C VAL A 5 4.89 7.36 -11.60
N LEU A 6 5.15 8.65 -11.36
CA LEU A 6 4.20 9.74 -11.60
C LEU A 6 4.01 9.97 -13.10
N GLU A 7 5.09 9.94 -13.88
CA GLU A 7 5.04 10.01 -15.34
C GLU A 7 4.29 8.82 -15.95
N GLU A 8 4.55 7.60 -15.49
CA GLU A 8 3.82 6.40 -15.91
C GLU A 8 2.32 6.50 -15.58
N THR A 9 1.99 6.94 -14.37
CA THR A 9 0.59 7.16 -13.96
C THR A 9 -0.07 8.21 -14.84
N ARG A 10 0.63 9.30 -15.15
CA ARG A 10 0.14 10.35 -16.05
C ARG A 10 -0.14 9.81 -17.44
N GLN A 11 0.75 8.97 -17.97
CA GLN A 11 0.59 8.37 -19.29
C GLN A 11 -0.67 7.47 -19.34
N ILE A 12 -0.86 6.60 -18.33
CA ILE A 12 -2.05 5.74 -18.24
C ILE A 12 -3.34 6.59 -18.22
N VAL A 13 -3.36 7.67 -17.43
CA VAL A 13 -4.51 8.57 -17.33
C VAL A 13 -4.74 9.34 -18.64
N SER A 14 -3.69 9.75 -19.37
CA SER A 14 -3.85 10.42 -20.65
C SER A 14 -4.37 9.50 -21.74
N ASP A 15 -3.94 8.23 -21.74
CA ASP A 15 -4.32 7.26 -22.77
C ASP A 15 -5.80 6.86 -22.66
N ASN A 16 -6.37 6.88 -21.45
CA ASN A 16 -7.79 6.63 -21.25
C ASN A 16 -8.34 7.35 -20.00
N THR A 17 -8.62 8.65 -20.12
CA THR A 17 -8.97 9.52 -18.98
C THR A 17 -10.17 9.06 -18.15
N HIS A 18 -11.14 8.37 -18.77
CA HIS A 18 -12.35 7.90 -18.09
C HIS A 18 -12.36 6.38 -17.86
N GLY A 19 -11.24 5.71 -18.14
CA GLY A 19 -11.09 4.28 -17.89
C GLY A 19 -11.08 3.95 -16.39
N GLY A 20 -11.57 2.76 -16.02
CA GLY A 20 -11.63 2.33 -14.62
C GLY A 20 -10.26 2.37 -13.92
N ALA A 21 -9.19 1.91 -14.59
CA ALA A 21 -7.84 1.98 -14.06
C ALA A 21 -7.37 3.43 -13.82
N SER A 22 -7.65 4.34 -14.75
CA SER A 22 -7.29 5.76 -14.63
C SER A 22 -8.01 6.44 -13.47
N LEU A 23 -9.30 6.16 -13.29
CA LEU A 23 -10.08 6.69 -12.17
C LEU A 23 -9.58 6.15 -10.83
N LEU A 24 -9.22 4.87 -10.76
CA LEU A 24 -8.65 4.26 -9.56
C LEU A 24 -7.28 4.87 -9.20
N LEU A 25 -6.37 4.99 -10.18
CA LEU A 25 -5.06 5.60 -9.98
C LEU A 25 -5.17 7.06 -9.56
N PHE A 26 -6.07 7.82 -10.19
CA PHE A 26 -6.33 9.21 -9.81
C PHE A 26 -6.86 9.34 -8.38
N ALA A 27 -7.86 8.52 -8.01
CA ALA A 27 -8.41 8.50 -6.66
C ALA A 27 -7.33 8.15 -5.61
N LEU A 28 -6.44 7.19 -5.93
CA LEU A 28 -5.32 6.83 -5.07
C LEU A 28 -4.35 8.00 -4.91
N LEU A 29 -3.94 8.66 -5.99
CA LEU A 29 -3.06 9.85 -5.93
C LEU A 29 -3.66 10.95 -5.05
N LYS A 30 -4.96 11.24 -5.21
CA LYS A 30 -5.66 12.24 -4.39
C LYS A 30 -5.72 11.84 -2.92
N THR A 31 -5.92 10.55 -2.65
CA THR A 31 -5.93 10.01 -1.28
C THR A 31 -4.56 10.16 -0.64
N LEU A 32 -3.47 9.78 -1.33
CA LEU A 32 -2.10 9.91 -0.82
C LEU A 32 -1.65 11.37 -0.63
N SER A 33 -2.28 12.30 -1.35
CA SER A 33 -2.01 13.74 -1.24
C SER A 33 -2.80 14.43 -0.11
N ALA A 34 -3.69 13.73 0.57
CA ALA A 34 -4.52 14.32 1.62
C ALA A 34 -3.73 14.43 2.95
N GLU A 35 -3.63 15.64 3.50
CA GLU A 35 -2.81 15.90 4.70
C GLU A 35 -3.39 15.28 5.99
N ASN A 36 -4.71 15.05 6.06
CA ASN A 36 -5.43 14.70 7.30
C ASN A 36 -6.18 13.35 7.26
N GLY A 37 -5.80 12.43 6.37
CA GLY A 37 -6.45 11.11 6.30
C GLY A 37 -6.06 10.23 7.49
N GLN A 38 -7.00 9.94 8.41
CA GLN A 38 -6.79 8.96 9.50
C GLN A 38 -6.30 7.59 8.96
N TYR A 39 -6.74 7.22 7.75
CA TYR A 39 -6.34 6.00 7.05
C TYR A 39 -4.91 6.03 6.48
N LEU A 40 -4.26 7.20 6.42
CA LEU A 40 -2.88 7.35 5.94
C LEU A 40 -1.86 7.25 7.07
N TYR A 41 -2.27 7.14 8.34
CA TYR A 41 -1.33 7.15 9.47
C TYR A 41 -0.20 6.14 9.30
N LEU A 42 -0.52 4.87 9.00
CA LEU A 42 0.50 3.84 8.75
C LEU A 42 1.31 4.09 7.48
N LEU A 43 0.69 4.62 6.42
CA LEU A 43 1.41 4.99 5.19
C LEU A 43 2.42 6.12 5.44
N ASN A 44 2.07 7.09 6.29
CA ASN A 44 2.97 8.16 6.71
C ASN A 44 4.14 7.63 7.57
N LYS A 45 3.97 6.50 8.26
CA LYS A 45 5.06 5.84 9.03
C LYS A 45 6.08 5.10 8.16
N LEU A 46 5.81 4.89 6.87
CA LEU A 46 6.79 4.28 5.96
C LEU A 46 8.10 5.08 5.85
N LYS A 47 8.04 6.41 6.04
CA LYS A 47 9.23 7.26 6.06
C LYS A 47 10.12 7.00 7.28
N ASP A 48 9.53 6.52 8.38
CA ASP A 48 10.22 6.22 9.62
C ASP A 48 10.85 4.80 9.59
N MET A 49 10.48 3.97 8.59
CA MET A 49 11.00 2.62 8.40
C MET A 49 12.36 2.61 7.68
N THR A 50 13.19 1.61 7.97
CA THR A 50 14.39 1.32 7.18
C THR A 50 14.00 0.84 5.76
N PRO A 51 14.91 0.88 4.78
CA PRO A 51 14.62 0.34 3.45
C PRO A 51 14.14 -1.12 3.47
N GLU A 52 14.66 -1.94 4.38
CA GLU A 52 14.33 -3.36 4.53
C GLU A 52 12.88 -3.55 4.99
N THR A 53 12.48 -2.87 6.06
CA THR A 53 11.13 -2.98 6.62
C THR A 53 10.09 -2.31 5.72
N ARG A 54 10.45 -1.21 5.04
CA ARG A 54 9.59 -0.60 4.03
C ARG A 54 9.36 -1.51 2.82
N ARG A 55 10.38 -2.26 2.36
CA ARG A 55 10.19 -3.29 1.31
C ARG A 55 9.21 -4.39 1.74
N LEU A 56 9.28 -4.85 3.00
CA LEU A 56 8.32 -5.82 3.53
C LEU A 56 6.90 -5.25 3.56
N ALA A 57 6.72 -3.99 3.97
CA ALA A 57 5.42 -3.34 3.97
C ALA A 57 4.78 -3.31 2.57
N TYR A 58 5.54 -2.96 1.53
CA TYR A 58 5.04 -2.98 0.14
C TYR A 58 4.65 -4.39 -0.32
N ARG A 59 5.44 -5.41 0.02
CA ARG A 59 5.11 -6.80 -0.33
C ARG A 59 3.87 -7.32 0.40
N LEU A 60 3.63 -6.89 1.64
CA LEU A 60 2.41 -7.22 2.37
C LEU A 60 1.18 -6.53 1.76
N MET A 61 1.31 -5.27 1.31
CA MET A 61 0.24 -4.57 0.59
C MET A 61 -0.09 -5.25 -0.75
N GLU A 62 0.94 -5.69 -1.49
CA GLU A 62 0.77 -6.45 -2.74
C GLU A 62 0.07 -7.80 -2.47
N LEU A 63 0.50 -8.54 -1.44
CA LEU A 63 -0.14 -9.80 -1.05
C LEU A 63 -1.61 -9.59 -0.66
N MET A 64 -1.93 -8.50 0.05
CA MET A 64 -3.31 -8.12 0.35
C MET A 64 -4.11 -7.78 -0.90
N ALA A 65 -3.53 -7.03 -1.85
CA ALA A 65 -4.19 -6.70 -3.12
C ALA A 65 -4.51 -7.95 -3.97
N GLN A 66 -3.73 -9.01 -3.82
CA GLN A 66 -3.97 -10.33 -4.42
C GLN A 66 -4.96 -11.21 -3.63
N GLY A 67 -5.52 -10.70 -2.52
CA GLY A 67 -6.46 -11.44 -1.66
C GLY A 67 -5.80 -12.36 -0.62
N GLY A 68 -4.48 -12.27 -0.43
CA GLY A 68 -3.75 -13.11 0.54
C GLY A 68 -4.28 -12.96 1.97
N ASN A 69 -4.76 -11.76 2.34
CA ASN A 69 -5.36 -11.46 3.64
C ASN A 69 -6.70 -12.16 3.90
N GLU A 70 -7.31 -12.76 2.88
CA GLU A 70 -8.56 -13.51 3.01
C GLU A 70 -8.31 -15.01 3.28
N THR A 71 -7.05 -15.46 3.13
CA THR A 71 -6.66 -16.87 3.28
C THR A 71 -6.63 -17.34 4.73
N GLY A 72 -6.73 -18.66 4.93
CA GLY A 72 -6.53 -19.28 6.25
C GLY A 72 -5.09 -19.14 6.75
N GLU A 73 -4.10 -19.27 5.85
CA GLU A 73 -2.67 -19.13 6.17
C GLU A 73 -2.35 -17.75 6.75
N TRP A 74 -2.88 -16.68 6.14
CA TRP A 74 -2.74 -15.33 6.67
C TRP A 74 -3.24 -15.21 8.10
N LYS A 75 -4.43 -15.75 8.40
CA LYS A 75 -5.01 -15.71 9.76
C LYS A 75 -4.12 -16.44 10.77
N THR A 76 -3.61 -17.61 10.40
CA THR A 76 -2.70 -18.40 11.25
C THR A 76 -1.40 -17.63 11.51
N THR A 77 -0.73 -17.15 10.46
CA THR A 77 0.54 -16.42 10.60
C THR A 77 0.39 -15.13 11.40
N VAL A 78 -0.70 -14.38 11.20
CA VAL A 78 -0.96 -13.16 12.00
C VAL A 78 -1.17 -13.52 13.47
N ALA A 79 -1.94 -14.57 13.78
CA ALA A 79 -2.15 -15.01 15.17
C ALA A 79 -0.83 -15.44 15.85
N GLU A 80 0.05 -16.12 15.12
CA GLU A 80 1.38 -16.48 15.61
C GLU A 80 2.24 -15.23 15.92
N ILE A 81 2.25 -14.24 15.03
CA ILE A 81 2.97 -12.98 15.24
C ILE A 81 2.39 -12.21 16.42
N GLU A 82 1.06 -12.13 16.55
CA GLU A 82 0.39 -11.50 17.69
C GLU A 82 0.78 -12.16 19.02
N GLU A 83 0.87 -13.49 19.03
CA GLU A 83 1.32 -14.25 20.21
C GLU A 83 2.78 -13.95 20.56
N MET A 84 3.66 -13.87 19.56
CA MET A 84 5.06 -13.48 19.77
C MET A 84 5.18 -12.08 20.36
N ILE A 85 4.41 -11.11 19.83
CA ILE A 85 4.39 -9.72 20.34
C ILE A 85 3.83 -9.67 21.77
N ARG A 86 2.81 -10.45 22.10
CA ARG A 86 2.22 -10.47 23.44
C ARG A 86 3.15 -11.05 24.51
N LYS A 87 3.99 -12.01 24.11
CA LYS A 87 4.93 -12.71 25.00
C LYS A 87 6.30 -12.04 25.11
N GLY A 88 6.65 -11.16 24.17
CA GLY A 88 7.88 -10.36 24.17
C GLY A 88 7.74 -9.10 25.01
#